data_AF-A0A1U7VSH3-F1
#
_entry.id   AF-A0A1U7VSH3-F1
#
_cell.length_a   1.000
_cell.length_b   1.000
_cell.length_c   1.000
_cell.angle_alpha   90.00
_cell.angle_beta   90.00
_cell.angle_gamma   90.00
#
_symmetry.space_group_name_H-M   'P 1'
#
loop_
_entity.id
_entity.type
_entity.pdbx_description
1 polymer ?
#
loop_
_entity_poly.entity_id
_entity_poly.type
_entity_poly.pdbx_seq_one_letter_code
_entity_poly.pdbx_strand_id
1 'polypeptide(L)'
;MSQNLLEGPIPSGISGISLKYIDLSHNFLSGRVPNDLTSFPELFYLPLSNNRLKGQIFSKDFTSGTLSFLYLNGNNFEGPLPSNIFLRAFIVLDASNNNFSGEIPRWIRDNSRLLQLDLSKNHFEGSIPVEICNLKSIVVLAMSENRLSGTIPSCVSSLPLEHIHLHKNQLGGGLEYALSNISSLITLDLGYNSFTGSIPHTIGSHSNLNFLLLNHNQLEGNIPAQICLLNKLSIMDLSFNKIYGSLLPCWVNLIQTKRDGEIRSVYFMRSSKQAWINFLTWKISAMHYHNRYGFVTDFNMMNVETQAQFSTKRNSYTYKGSILKYMLGIDLSSNRLTGEIPIELGNLSKIHALNLSHNHLIGRIPESFSYLHEVESLDLSYNSLNESIPVGLLELHPLAVFSVAFSNLSGRVPRV
;
A
#
# COMPACT_ATOMS: atom_id res chain seq x y z
N MET A 1 -25.09 14.47 -4.13
CA MET A 1 -25.55 14.03 -5.48
C MET A 1 -24.64 12.92 -6.01
N SER A 2 -24.10 12.07 -5.14
CA SER A 2 -23.21 10.98 -5.54
C SER A 2 -23.96 9.72 -5.93
N GLN A 3 -23.30 8.81 -6.64
CA GLN A 3 -23.85 7.51 -7.07
C GLN A 3 -25.14 7.65 -7.89
N ASN A 4 -25.09 8.51 -8.91
CA ASN A 4 -26.19 8.72 -9.85
C ASN A 4 -25.67 8.58 -11.29
N LEU A 5 -26.54 8.85 -12.27
CA LEU A 5 -26.18 8.84 -13.70
C LEU A 5 -26.06 10.27 -14.27
N LEU A 6 -25.69 11.25 -13.43
CA LEU A 6 -25.61 12.66 -13.87
C LEU A 6 -24.52 12.81 -14.94
N GLU A 7 -24.86 13.49 -16.03
CA GLU A 7 -23.98 13.71 -17.18
C GLU A 7 -23.85 15.20 -17.53
N GLY A 8 -22.93 15.51 -18.46
CA GLY A 8 -22.65 16.88 -18.86
C GLY A 8 -21.68 17.62 -17.92
N PRO A 9 -21.42 18.91 -18.17
CA PRO A 9 -20.51 19.70 -17.34
C PRO A 9 -21.14 20.09 -16.00
N ILE A 10 -20.30 20.28 -14.98
CA ILE A 10 -20.74 20.94 -13.74
C ILE A 10 -21.14 22.38 -14.11
N PRO A 11 -22.37 22.82 -13.82
CA PRO A 11 -22.84 24.15 -14.19
C PRO A 11 -22.05 25.26 -13.48
N SER A 12 -21.74 26.33 -14.22
CA SER A 12 -21.18 27.58 -13.67
C SER A 12 -22.28 28.46 -13.06
N GLY A 13 -21.92 29.49 -12.28
CA GLY A 13 -22.93 30.43 -11.74
C GLY A 13 -23.69 29.92 -10.51
N ILE A 14 -23.16 28.91 -9.82
CA ILE A 14 -23.59 28.53 -8.47
C ILE A 14 -23.01 29.46 -7.38
N SER A 15 -22.25 30.48 -7.78
CA SER A 15 -21.72 31.52 -6.90
C SER A 15 -22.87 32.26 -6.20
N GLY A 16 -22.96 32.11 -4.88
CA GLY A 16 -24.04 32.68 -4.05
C GLY A 16 -24.69 31.68 -3.10
N ILE A 17 -24.46 30.38 -3.27
CA ILE A 17 -24.94 29.35 -2.34
C ILE A 17 -23.84 29.05 -1.31
N SER A 18 -24.14 29.21 -0.01
CA SER A 18 -23.20 28.87 1.07
C SER A 18 -23.15 27.36 1.29
N LEU A 19 -22.35 26.66 0.47
CA LEU A 19 -22.17 25.22 0.56
C LEU A 19 -20.91 24.86 1.37
N LYS A 20 -21.10 24.00 2.36
CA LYS A 20 -20.01 23.40 3.16
C LYS A 20 -19.62 22.00 2.68
N TYR A 21 -20.58 21.27 2.13
CA TYR A 21 -20.44 19.88 1.70
C TYR A 21 -21.08 19.73 0.33
N ILE A 22 -20.31 19.24 -0.65
CA ILE A 22 -20.86 18.86 -1.94
C ILE A 22 -20.18 17.58 -2.41
N ASP A 23 -20.97 16.51 -2.48
CA ASP A 23 -20.52 15.23 -3.00
C ASP A 23 -21.15 14.99 -4.37
N LEU A 24 -20.31 15.01 -5.39
CA LEU A 24 -20.64 14.75 -6.81
C LEU A 24 -20.02 13.44 -7.30
N SER A 25 -19.46 12.62 -6.40
CA SER A 25 -18.72 11.42 -6.78
C SER A 25 -19.58 10.35 -7.45
N HIS A 26 -18.97 9.47 -8.24
CA HIS A 26 -19.64 8.33 -8.89
C HIS A 26 -20.81 8.78 -9.78
N ASN A 27 -20.49 9.57 -10.80
CA ASN A 27 -21.41 10.04 -11.86
C ASN A 27 -20.67 10.01 -13.22
N PHE A 28 -21.24 10.62 -14.26
CA PHE A 28 -20.63 10.80 -15.58
C PHE A 28 -20.35 12.28 -15.91
N LEU A 29 -20.14 13.11 -14.88
CA LEU A 29 -19.86 14.53 -15.06
C LEU A 29 -18.58 14.73 -15.86
N SER A 30 -18.59 15.72 -16.76
CA SER A 30 -17.51 15.95 -17.74
C SER A 30 -17.09 17.42 -17.79
N GLY A 31 -16.15 17.77 -18.66
CA GLY A 31 -15.67 19.15 -18.77
C GLY A 31 -14.78 19.55 -17.59
N ARG A 32 -14.55 20.86 -17.44
CA ARG A 32 -13.71 21.42 -16.37
C ARG A 32 -14.52 21.66 -15.12
N VAL A 33 -13.85 21.65 -13.97
CA VAL A 33 -14.45 22.13 -12.72
C VAL A 33 -14.58 23.66 -12.81
N PRO A 34 -15.77 24.24 -12.66
CA PRO A 34 -15.95 25.69 -12.68
C PRO A 34 -15.17 26.34 -11.54
N ASN A 35 -14.48 27.44 -11.82
CA ASN A 35 -13.72 28.19 -10.81
C ASN A 35 -14.60 28.58 -9.61
N ASP A 36 -15.86 28.93 -9.86
CA ASP A 36 -16.83 29.31 -8.83
C ASP A 36 -17.07 28.22 -7.79
N LEU A 37 -17.03 26.93 -8.19
CA LEU A 37 -17.17 25.79 -7.26
C LEU A 37 -15.97 25.71 -6.31
N THR A 38 -14.80 26.03 -6.84
CA THR A 38 -13.53 25.95 -6.10
C THR A 38 -13.32 27.19 -5.21
N SER A 39 -13.95 28.31 -5.54
CA SER A 39 -13.84 29.58 -4.81
C SER A 39 -14.86 29.77 -3.68
N PHE A 40 -15.65 28.76 -3.33
CA PHE A 40 -16.60 28.87 -2.23
C PHE A 40 -15.88 29.06 -0.87
N PRO A 41 -16.16 30.15 -0.13
CA PRO A 41 -15.40 30.50 1.07
C PRO A 41 -15.64 29.54 2.24
N GLU A 42 -16.77 28.83 2.28
CA GLU A 42 -17.11 27.88 3.36
C GLU A 42 -16.94 26.41 2.97
N LEU A 43 -16.53 26.10 1.73
CA LEU A 43 -16.51 24.74 1.24
C LEU A 43 -15.43 23.91 1.95
N PHE A 44 -15.87 22.86 2.66
CA PHE A 44 -15.03 22.06 3.54
C PHE A 44 -14.76 20.65 2.99
N TYR A 45 -15.75 20.08 2.29
CA TYR A 45 -15.74 18.70 1.79
C TYR A 45 -16.21 18.65 0.33
N LEU A 46 -15.31 18.24 -0.57
CA LEU A 46 -15.55 18.18 -2.02
C LEU A 46 -15.07 16.85 -2.63
N PRO A 47 -15.90 15.81 -2.63
CA PRO A 47 -15.68 14.64 -3.47
C PRO A 47 -16.22 14.85 -4.89
N LEU A 48 -15.32 14.68 -5.86
CA LEU A 48 -15.56 14.66 -7.30
C LEU A 48 -15.19 13.29 -7.91
N SER A 49 -14.86 12.31 -7.08
CA SER A 49 -14.30 11.02 -7.48
C SER A 49 -15.12 10.29 -8.54
N ASN A 50 -14.49 9.49 -9.38
CA ASN A 50 -15.13 8.59 -10.33
C ASN A 50 -16.14 9.31 -11.23
N ASN A 51 -15.61 10.23 -12.05
CA ASN A 51 -16.32 11.00 -13.06
C ASN A 51 -15.46 11.07 -14.35
N ARG A 52 -15.80 11.95 -15.31
CA ARG A 52 -15.04 12.22 -16.54
C ARG A 52 -14.53 13.67 -16.60
N LEU A 53 -14.29 14.27 -15.43
CA LEU A 53 -13.84 15.66 -15.31
C LEU A 53 -12.41 15.79 -15.82
N LYS A 54 -12.08 16.92 -16.45
CA LYS A 54 -10.79 17.15 -17.11
C LYS A 54 -10.26 18.56 -16.94
N GLY A 55 -9.04 18.78 -17.44
CA GLY A 55 -8.35 20.07 -17.34
C GLY A 55 -7.64 20.25 -16.01
N GLN A 56 -7.14 21.47 -15.77
CA GLN A 56 -6.57 21.83 -14.47
C GLN A 56 -7.70 22.04 -13.46
N ILE A 57 -7.54 21.55 -12.24
CA ILE A 57 -8.58 21.63 -11.23
C ILE A 57 -8.73 23.03 -10.62
N PHE A 58 -7.61 23.72 -10.38
CA PHE A 58 -7.62 25.02 -9.74
C PHE A 58 -7.09 26.07 -10.70
N SER A 59 -7.74 27.23 -10.72
CA SER A 59 -7.17 28.42 -11.36
C SER A 59 -5.94 28.90 -10.58
N LYS A 60 -5.11 29.73 -11.22
CA LYS A 60 -3.94 30.34 -10.58
C LYS A 60 -4.28 31.21 -9.36
N ASP A 61 -5.55 31.63 -9.26
CA ASP A 61 -6.06 32.56 -8.24
C ASP A 61 -6.92 31.86 -7.17
N PHE A 62 -6.87 30.52 -7.09
CA PHE A 62 -7.63 29.79 -6.08
C PHE A 62 -7.21 30.18 -4.67
N THR A 63 -8.20 30.56 -3.86
CA THR A 63 -8.04 30.99 -2.46
C THR A 63 -9.10 30.34 -1.58
N SER A 64 -9.04 29.01 -1.39
CA SER A 64 -9.86 28.36 -0.35
C SER A 64 -9.06 28.17 0.93
N GLY A 65 -9.45 28.88 1.99
CA GLY A 65 -8.90 28.70 3.34
C GLY A 65 -9.61 27.61 4.16
N THR A 66 -10.71 27.04 3.67
CA THR A 66 -11.61 26.16 4.44
C THR A 66 -11.68 24.74 3.92
N LEU A 67 -11.26 24.46 2.68
CA LEU A 67 -11.31 23.12 2.10
C LEU A 67 -10.33 22.18 2.80
N SER A 68 -10.85 21.12 3.41
CA SER A 68 -10.07 20.15 4.18
C SER A 68 -10.09 18.75 3.59
N PHE A 69 -11.14 18.39 2.86
CA PHE A 69 -11.28 17.07 2.25
C PHE A 69 -11.54 17.21 0.77
N LEU A 70 -10.59 16.77 -0.03
CA LEU A 70 -10.66 16.85 -1.48
C LEU A 70 -10.38 15.47 -2.08
N TYR A 71 -11.37 14.96 -2.80
CA TYR A 71 -11.26 13.69 -3.52
C TYR A 71 -11.52 13.93 -5.00
N LEU A 72 -10.50 13.71 -5.82
CA LEU A 72 -10.49 13.94 -7.26
C LEU A 72 -10.30 12.66 -8.05
N ASN A 73 -10.14 11.55 -7.33
CA ASN A 73 -9.65 10.30 -7.88
C ASN A 73 -10.55 9.70 -8.95
N GLY A 74 -9.96 9.05 -9.96
CA GLY A 74 -10.74 8.44 -11.05
C GLY A 74 -11.40 9.47 -11.94
N ASN A 75 -10.60 10.42 -12.44
CA ASN A 75 -11.01 11.44 -13.41
C ASN A 75 -9.94 11.58 -14.51
N ASN A 76 -10.03 12.61 -15.33
CA ASN A 76 -9.10 12.96 -16.41
C ASN A 76 -8.43 14.33 -16.16
N PHE A 77 -8.21 14.72 -14.90
CA PHE A 77 -7.52 15.97 -14.58
C PHE A 77 -6.06 15.93 -15.06
N GLU A 78 -5.55 17.06 -15.56
CA GLU A 78 -4.25 17.14 -16.23
C GLU A 78 -3.43 18.36 -15.80
N GLY A 79 -2.14 18.34 -16.16
CA GLY A 79 -1.20 19.40 -15.85
C GLY A 79 -0.63 19.30 -14.44
N PRO A 80 0.22 20.27 -14.03
CA PRO A 80 0.84 20.22 -12.72
C PRO A 80 -0.13 20.55 -11.60
N LEU A 81 0.16 19.99 -10.41
CA LEU A 81 -0.44 20.55 -9.20
C LEU A 81 0.03 22.01 -9.08
N PRO A 82 -0.91 22.95 -8.92
CA PRO A 82 -0.64 24.39 -9.03
C PRO A 82 0.31 24.87 -7.94
N SER A 83 1.27 25.74 -8.31
CA SER A 83 2.36 26.16 -7.43
C SER A 83 1.99 27.20 -6.36
N ASN A 84 0.88 27.93 -6.56
CA ASN A 84 0.58 29.16 -5.81
C ASN A 84 -0.62 29.05 -4.88
N ILE A 85 -1.10 27.83 -4.60
CA ILE A 85 -2.30 27.73 -3.81
C ILE A 85 -2.00 27.86 -2.31
N PHE A 86 -2.74 28.76 -1.67
CA PHE A 86 -2.83 28.88 -0.22
C PHE A 86 -3.68 27.73 0.37
N LEU A 87 -3.25 26.48 0.16
CA LEU A 87 -3.89 25.28 0.72
C LEU A 87 -3.39 25.07 2.13
N ARG A 88 -3.98 25.80 3.09
CA ARG A 88 -3.61 25.75 4.51
C ARG A 88 -4.66 25.04 5.35
N ALA A 89 -5.15 23.87 4.94
CA ALA A 89 -6.15 23.16 5.74
C ALA A 89 -6.39 21.68 5.39
N PHE A 90 -5.67 21.07 4.45
CA PHE A 90 -6.05 19.71 4.06
C PHE A 90 -5.83 18.70 5.19
N ILE A 91 -6.84 17.85 5.34
CA ILE A 91 -6.85 16.64 6.14
C ILE A 91 -6.71 15.45 5.20
N VAL A 92 -7.40 15.47 4.06
CA VAL A 92 -7.27 14.47 3.00
C VAL A 92 -7.15 15.15 1.65
N LEU A 93 -6.14 14.73 0.90
CA LEU A 93 -6.03 14.99 -0.53
C LEU A 93 -5.87 13.66 -1.26
N ASP A 94 -6.88 13.29 -2.03
CA ASP A 94 -6.81 12.15 -2.95
C ASP A 94 -6.94 12.67 -4.39
N ALA A 95 -5.82 12.72 -5.08
CA ALA A 95 -5.70 13.09 -6.49
C ALA A 95 -5.35 11.88 -7.38
N SER A 96 -5.52 10.66 -6.86
CA SER A 96 -5.05 9.45 -7.53
C SER A 96 -5.80 9.15 -8.84
N ASN A 97 -5.23 8.31 -9.72
CA ASN A 97 -5.89 7.84 -10.94
C ASN A 97 -6.42 8.99 -11.82
N ASN A 98 -5.50 9.85 -12.25
CA ASN A 98 -5.72 11.02 -13.09
C ASN A 98 -4.53 11.16 -14.09
N ASN A 99 -4.41 12.31 -14.74
CA ASN A 99 -3.35 12.64 -15.69
C ASN A 99 -2.46 13.81 -15.19
N PHE A 100 -2.35 14.00 -13.87
CA PHE A 100 -1.52 15.08 -13.29
C PHE A 100 -0.03 14.84 -13.57
N SER A 101 0.72 15.91 -13.86
CA SER A 101 2.13 15.83 -14.27
C SER A 101 3.04 16.81 -13.53
N GLY A 102 4.33 16.86 -13.87
CA GLY A 102 5.30 17.75 -13.24
C GLY A 102 5.74 17.30 -11.84
N GLU A 103 6.46 18.17 -11.13
CA GLU A 103 6.97 17.87 -9.78
C GLU A 103 5.89 18.01 -8.71
N ILE A 104 6.06 17.26 -7.60
CA ILE A 104 5.24 17.45 -6.39
C ILE A 104 5.56 18.84 -5.80
N PRO A 105 4.58 19.75 -5.66
CA PRO A 105 4.87 21.11 -5.25
C PRO A 105 5.35 21.25 -3.79
N ARG A 106 6.27 22.20 -3.57
CA ARG A 106 6.85 22.49 -2.25
C ARG A 106 5.86 23.04 -1.23
N TRP A 107 4.73 23.61 -1.64
CA TRP A 107 3.70 24.10 -0.71
C TRP A 107 3.08 22.98 0.14
N ILE A 108 3.31 21.71 -0.20
CA ILE A 108 2.94 20.56 0.63
C ILE A 108 3.38 20.73 2.09
N ARG A 109 4.52 21.41 2.34
CA ARG A 109 5.00 21.73 3.69
C ARG A 109 3.97 22.45 4.56
N ASP A 110 3.06 23.22 3.97
CA ASP A 110 2.11 24.06 4.71
C ASP A 110 0.89 23.25 5.20
N ASN A 111 0.78 21.96 4.84
CA ASN A 111 -0.33 21.08 5.20
C ASN A 111 -0.02 20.19 6.43
N SER A 112 0.36 20.80 7.55
CA SER A 112 0.75 20.07 8.78
C SER A 112 -0.35 19.18 9.40
N ARG A 113 -1.62 19.37 8.97
CA ARG A 113 -2.79 18.58 9.40
C ARG A 113 -3.15 17.44 8.45
N LEU A 114 -2.41 17.27 7.35
CA LEU A 114 -2.69 16.25 6.35
C LEU A 114 -2.52 14.87 6.98
N LEU A 115 -3.55 14.05 6.87
CA LEU A 115 -3.59 12.65 7.35
C LEU A 115 -3.38 11.68 6.21
N GLN A 116 -3.95 11.99 5.04
CA GLN A 116 -3.78 11.21 3.83
C GLN A 116 -3.38 12.11 2.67
N LEU A 117 -2.33 11.68 1.98
CA LEU A 117 -1.95 12.16 0.67
C LEU A 117 -1.91 10.99 -0.30
N ASP A 118 -2.81 10.97 -1.28
CA ASP A 118 -2.77 10.01 -2.38
C ASP A 118 -2.63 10.73 -3.73
N LEU A 119 -1.48 10.54 -4.36
CA LEU A 119 -1.13 11.05 -5.69
C LEU A 119 -0.91 9.90 -6.69
N SER A 120 -1.29 8.67 -6.33
CA SER A 120 -0.94 7.47 -7.09
C SER A 120 -1.57 7.44 -8.49
N LYS A 121 -1.01 6.68 -9.43
CA LYS A 121 -1.54 6.50 -10.80
C LYS A 121 -1.72 7.84 -11.52
N ASN A 122 -0.61 8.56 -11.65
CA ASN A 122 -0.52 9.84 -12.34
C ASN A 122 0.79 9.88 -13.16
N HIS A 123 1.25 11.07 -13.52
CA HIS A 123 2.45 11.33 -14.29
C HIS A 123 3.44 12.25 -13.55
N PHE A 124 3.38 12.28 -12.21
CA PHE A 124 4.31 13.06 -11.40
C PHE A 124 5.75 12.59 -11.61
N GLU A 125 6.67 13.54 -11.69
CA GLU A 125 8.10 13.31 -11.96
C GLU A 125 8.98 14.11 -10.99
N GLY A 126 10.30 13.99 -11.16
CA GLY A 126 11.27 14.58 -10.21
C GLY A 126 11.35 13.77 -8.92
N SER A 127 11.87 14.39 -7.85
CA SER A 127 12.05 13.72 -6.55
C SER A 127 10.88 13.93 -5.61
N ILE A 128 10.78 13.07 -4.60
CA ILE A 128 9.92 13.32 -3.43
C ILE A 128 10.49 14.53 -2.68
N PRO A 129 9.78 15.66 -2.58
CA PRO A 129 10.32 16.88 -2.00
C PRO A 129 10.54 16.73 -0.48
N VAL A 130 11.64 17.29 0.02
CA VAL A 130 11.96 17.30 1.46
C VAL A 130 10.88 18.04 2.27
N GLU A 131 10.08 18.88 1.65
CA GLU A 131 8.94 19.57 2.25
C GLU A 131 7.89 18.62 2.88
N ILE A 132 7.82 17.35 2.44
CA ILE A 132 6.99 16.31 3.07
C ILE A 132 7.37 16.06 4.54
N CYS A 133 8.61 16.37 4.95
CA CYS A 133 9.04 16.28 6.34
C CYS A 133 8.18 17.13 7.31
N ASN A 134 7.43 18.12 6.81
CA ASN A 134 6.59 18.99 7.64
C ASN A 134 5.16 18.45 7.87
N LEU A 135 4.79 17.33 7.23
CA LEU A 135 3.48 16.71 7.37
C LEU A 135 3.37 15.93 8.70
N LYS A 136 3.40 16.63 9.83
CA LYS A 136 3.51 16.02 11.17
C LYS A 136 2.33 15.17 11.62
N SER A 137 1.22 15.19 10.88
CA SER A 137 0.03 14.38 11.17
C SER A 137 -0.19 13.25 10.15
N ILE A 138 0.70 13.07 9.18
CA ILE A 138 0.48 12.14 8.06
C ILE A 138 0.48 10.69 8.52
N VAL A 139 -0.56 9.97 8.10
CA VAL A 139 -0.77 8.54 8.37
C VAL A 139 -0.56 7.73 7.09
N VAL A 140 -1.04 8.26 5.96
CA VAL A 140 -1.00 7.59 4.66
C VAL A 140 -0.27 8.46 3.63
N LEU A 141 0.82 7.91 3.09
CA LEU A 141 1.59 8.52 2.00
C LEU A 141 1.56 7.58 0.79
N ALA A 142 0.78 7.94 -0.23
CA ALA A 142 0.61 7.15 -1.44
C ALA A 142 0.96 7.95 -2.69
N MET A 143 1.92 7.46 -3.46
CA MET A 143 2.42 8.09 -4.69
C MET A 143 2.80 7.02 -5.73
N SER A 144 2.19 5.84 -5.64
CA SER A 144 2.53 4.69 -6.47
C SER A 144 2.17 4.93 -7.94
N GLU A 145 2.81 4.22 -8.88
CA GLU A 145 2.51 4.33 -10.32
C GLU A 145 2.64 5.78 -10.84
N ASN A 146 3.84 6.34 -10.66
CA ASN A 146 4.26 7.64 -11.18
C ASN A 146 5.66 7.51 -11.83
N ARG A 147 6.31 8.64 -12.12
CA ARG A 147 7.68 8.72 -12.65
C ARG A 147 8.63 9.38 -11.63
N LEU A 148 8.37 9.19 -10.34
CA LEU A 148 9.20 9.77 -9.27
C LEU A 148 10.56 9.09 -9.24
N SER A 149 11.62 9.87 -8.98
CA SER A 149 13.02 9.45 -9.02
C SER A 149 13.79 9.98 -7.81
N GLY A 150 15.09 9.63 -7.71
CA GLY A 150 15.91 10.02 -6.55
C GLY A 150 15.62 9.16 -5.33
N THR A 151 15.92 9.68 -4.14
CA THR A 151 15.80 8.94 -2.87
C THR A 151 14.57 9.35 -2.07
N ILE A 152 14.12 8.49 -1.16
CA ILE A 152 13.16 8.86 -0.13
C ILE A 152 13.87 9.78 0.88
N PRO A 153 13.36 10.99 1.17
CA PRO A 153 13.96 11.88 2.17
C PRO A 153 14.07 11.19 3.53
N SER A 154 15.25 11.23 4.16
CA SER A 154 15.53 10.51 5.41
C SER A 154 14.59 10.87 6.56
N CYS A 155 14.05 12.09 6.57
CA CYS A 155 13.08 12.55 7.56
C CYS A 155 11.75 11.78 7.54
N VAL A 156 11.44 11.05 6.46
CA VAL A 156 10.20 10.24 6.37
C VAL A 156 10.16 9.22 7.51
N SER A 157 11.34 8.74 7.94
CA SER A 157 11.49 7.89 9.13
C SER A 157 11.01 8.51 10.45
N SER A 158 10.78 9.83 10.50
CA SER A 158 10.31 10.55 11.70
C SER A 158 8.81 10.90 11.67
N LEU A 159 8.11 10.56 10.58
CA LEU A 159 6.70 10.85 10.42
C LEU A 159 5.85 9.72 11.03
N PRO A 160 4.64 10.02 11.54
CA PRO A 160 3.76 9.02 12.17
C PRO A 160 3.00 8.17 11.13
N LEU A 161 3.72 7.67 10.13
CA LEU A 161 3.16 6.92 9.01
C LEU A 161 2.74 5.52 9.43
N GLU A 162 1.55 5.11 8.98
CA GLU A 162 1.07 3.73 9.06
C GLU A 162 1.17 3.04 7.70
N HIS A 163 1.00 3.80 6.61
CA HIS A 163 0.95 3.25 5.26
C HIS A 163 1.82 4.07 4.30
N ILE A 164 2.81 3.41 3.69
CA ILE A 164 3.69 3.97 2.66
C ILE A 164 3.50 3.15 1.39
N HIS A 165 3.02 3.80 0.33
CA HIS A 165 2.81 3.20 -0.99
C HIS A 165 3.56 4.00 -2.06
N LEU A 166 4.74 3.52 -2.46
CA LEU A 166 5.61 4.16 -3.45
C LEU A 166 5.95 3.24 -4.63
N HIS A 167 5.20 2.15 -4.81
CA HIS A 167 5.52 1.13 -5.81
C HIS A 167 5.42 1.66 -7.24
N LYS A 168 6.10 1.00 -8.19
CA LYS A 168 6.09 1.35 -9.63
C LYS A 168 6.49 2.81 -9.86
N ASN A 169 7.70 3.16 -9.44
CA ASN A 169 8.36 4.44 -9.69
C ASN A 169 9.82 4.18 -10.14
N GLN A 170 10.64 5.23 -10.14
CA GLN A 170 12.08 5.19 -10.45
C GLN A 170 12.92 5.58 -9.21
N LEU A 171 12.37 5.39 -8.01
CA LEU A 171 13.03 5.73 -6.74
C LEU A 171 14.20 4.77 -6.49
N GLY A 172 15.23 5.22 -5.79
CA GLY A 172 16.39 4.40 -5.46
C GLY A 172 17.11 4.85 -4.19
N GLY A 173 18.39 4.47 -4.10
CA GLY A 173 19.20 4.63 -2.90
C GLY A 173 19.01 3.48 -1.90
N GLY A 174 19.76 3.54 -0.79
CA GLY A 174 19.70 2.54 0.27
C GLY A 174 18.52 2.76 1.23
N LEU A 175 17.97 1.67 1.76
CA LEU A 175 16.86 1.70 2.73
C LEU A 175 17.28 2.15 4.14
N GLU A 176 18.58 2.13 4.44
CA GLU A 176 19.17 2.32 5.78
C GLU A 176 18.81 3.65 6.47
N TYR A 177 18.65 4.74 5.69
CA TYR A 177 18.31 6.07 6.24
C TYR A 177 16.84 6.46 6.06
N ALA A 178 16.13 5.83 5.12
CA ALA A 178 14.77 6.24 4.76
C ALA A 178 13.72 5.72 5.75
N LEU A 179 13.95 4.56 6.36
CA LEU A 179 12.95 3.79 7.09
C LEU A 179 13.47 3.25 8.43
N SER A 180 14.36 3.98 9.11
CA SER A 180 15.05 3.46 10.29
C SER A 180 14.15 3.31 11.53
N ASN A 181 13.07 4.10 11.66
CA ASN A 181 12.34 4.21 12.93
C ASN A 181 10.84 4.60 12.80
N ILE A 182 10.05 3.86 12.02
CA ILE A 182 8.61 4.11 11.89
C ILE A 182 7.81 3.07 12.67
N SER A 183 7.75 3.20 14.00
CA SER A 183 7.11 2.19 14.87
C SER A 183 5.61 1.98 14.61
N SER A 184 4.93 2.96 13.99
CA SER A 184 3.53 2.89 13.58
C SER A 184 3.28 2.14 12.26
N LEU A 185 4.34 1.79 11.51
CA LEU A 185 4.19 1.29 10.15
C LEU A 185 3.47 -0.06 10.08
N ILE A 186 2.42 -0.13 9.27
CA ILE A 186 1.60 -1.31 8.99
C ILE A 186 1.88 -1.82 7.57
N THR A 187 2.00 -0.91 6.60
CA THR A 187 2.29 -1.24 5.20
C THR A 187 3.49 -0.47 4.70
N LEU A 188 4.46 -1.21 4.17
CA LEU A 188 5.56 -0.68 3.39
C LEU A 188 5.56 -1.31 2.00
N ASP A 189 5.23 -0.51 0.99
CA ASP A 189 5.24 -0.94 -0.40
C ASP A 189 6.16 -0.06 -1.24
N LEU A 190 7.31 -0.63 -1.59
CA LEU A 190 8.37 -0.02 -2.41
C LEU A 190 8.62 -0.82 -3.69
N GLY A 191 7.72 -1.74 -4.05
CA GLY A 191 7.91 -2.65 -5.17
C GLY A 191 8.13 -1.94 -6.50
N TYR A 192 8.78 -2.58 -7.47
CA TYR A 192 9.01 -2.02 -8.81
C TYR A 192 9.68 -0.62 -8.77
N ASN A 193 10.87 -0.56 -8.20
CA ASN A 193 11.71 0.64 -8.11
C ASN A 193 13.17 0.27 -8.42
N SER A 194 14.11 1.15 -8.08
CA SER A 194 15.55 0.98 -8.25
C SER A 194 16.30 1.08 -6.91
N PHE A 195 15.70 0.64 -5.79
CA PHE A 195 16.37 0.60 -4.49
C PHE A 195 17.54 -0.38 -4.50
N THR A 196 18.65 0.02 -3.89
CA THR A 196 19.93 -0.73 -3.84
C THR A 196 20.38 -0.94 -2.40
N GLY A 197 21.50 -1.64 -2.22
CA GLY A 197 22.04 -1.93 -0.89
C GLY A 197 21.26 -3.03 -0.18
N SER A 198 21.49 -3.16 1.13
CA SER A 198 20.90 -4.23 1.94
C SER A 198 19.62 -3.83 2.66
N ILE A 199 18.79 -4.83 2.99
CA ILE A 199 17.68 -4.65 3.93
C ILE A 199 18.30 -4.37 5.31
N PRO A 200 18.06 -3.20 5.92
CA PRO A 200 18.73 -2.82 7.15
C PRO A 200 18.19 -3.62 8.35
N HIS A 201 19.06 -3.89 9.32
CA HIS A 201 18.68 -4.58 10.56
C HIS A 201 17.59 -3.83 11.36
N THR A 202 17.47 -2.52 11.16
CA THR A 202 16.40 -1.69 11.74
C THR A 202 15.01 -2.11 11.29
N ILE A 203 14.86 -2.95 10.25
CA ILE A 203 13.54 -3.47 9.85
C ILE A 203 12.79 -4.10 11.04
N GLY A 204 13.51 -4.76 11.96
CA GLY A 204 12.93 -5.37 13.15
C GLY A 204 12.33 -4.40 14.18
N SER A 205 12.53 -3.08 14.03
CA SER A 205 11.87 -2.07 14.89
C SER A 205 10.38 -1.87 14.53
N HIS A 206 9.96 -2.28 13.34
CA HIS A 206 8.61 -2.08 12.79
C HIS A 206 7.66 -3.20 13.25
N SER A 207 7.51 -3.41 14.55
CA SER A 207 6.70 -4.51 15.12
C SER A 207 5.22 -4.52 14.73
N ASN A 208 4.70 -3.43 14.16
CA ASN A 208 3.34 -3.34 13.62
C ASN A 208 3.21 -3.73 12.14
N LEU A 209 4.34 -3.99 11.47
CA LEU A 209 4.37 -4.21 10.04
C LEU A 209 3.63 -5.49 9.68
N ASN A 210 2.66 -5.35 8.79
CA ASN A 210 1.81 -6.42 8.31
C ASN A 210 2.11 -6.77 6.84
N PHE A 211 2.47 -5.76 6.05
CA PHE A 211 2.79 -5.91 4.62
C PHE A 211 4.17 -5.32 4.34
N LEU A 212 5.11 -6.17 3.91
CA LEU A 212 6.44 -5.78 3.46
C LEU A 212 6.62 -6.18 1.99
N LEU A 213 6.53 -5.19 1.10
CA LEU A 213 6.60 -5.40 -0.35
C LEU A 213 7.81 -4.62 -0.91
N LEU A 214 8.90 -5.33 -1.19
CA LEU A 214 10.16 -4.79 -1.71
C LEU A 214 10.56 -5.41 -3.05
N ASN A 215 9.63 -6.10 -3.71
CA ASN A 215 9.88 -6.85 -4.93
C ASN A 215 10.30 -5.97 -6.11
N HIS A 216 10.93 -6.55 -7.13
CA HIS A 216 11.39 -5.84 -8.33
C HIS A 216 12.23 -4.60 -8.00
N ASN A 217 13.32 -4.81 -7.28
CA ASN A 217 14.32 -3.81 -6.94
C ASN A 217 15.73 -4.36 -7.23
N GLN A 218 16.77 -3.68 -6.74
CA GLN A 218 18.16 -4.09 -6.86
C GLN A 218 18.79 -4.36 -5.48
N LEU A 219 17.97 -4.74 -4.49
CA LEU A 219 18.43 -5.03 -3.14
C LEU A 219 19.34 -6.25 -3.12
N GLU A 220 20.38 -6.21 -2.31
CA GLU A 220 21.39 -7.26 -2.17
C GLU A 220 21.73 -7.51 -0.70
N GLY A 221 22.68 -8.40 -0.41
CA GLY A 221 23.01 -8.77 0.96
C GLY A 221 22.13 -9.90 1.50
N ASN A 222 22.37 -10.23 2.77
CA ASN A 222 21.58 -11.21 3.51
C ASN A 222 20.29 -10.58 4.05
N ILE A 223 19.24 -11.40 4.20
CA ILE A 223 18.06 -11.00 4.97
C ILE A 223 18.48 -10.91 6.46
N PRO A 224 18.33 -9.75 7.13
CA PRO A 224 18.75 -9.60 8.51
C PRO A 224 17.91 -10.45 9.47
N ALA A 225 18.53 -11.06 10.48
CA ALA A 225 17.83 -11.89 11.48
C ALA A 225 16.75 -11.12 12.24
N GLN A 226 16.87 -9.79 12.32
CA GLN A 226 15.89 -8.88 12.92
C GLN A 226 14.53 -8.92 12.23
N ILE A 227 14.44 -9.44 11.00
CA ILE A 227 13.15 -9.68 10.35
C ILE A 227 12.25 -10.57 11.22
N CYS A 228 12.84 -11.49 11.99
CA CYS A 228 12.11 -12.41 12.87
C CYS A 228 11.43 -11.73 14.08
N LEU A 229 11.62 -10.41 14.26
CA LEU A 229 10.89 -9.61 15.25
C LEU A 229 9.53 -9.13 14.72
N LEU A 230 9.26 -9.28 13.42
CA LEU A 230 8.02 -8.85 12.76
C LEU A 230 6.89 -9.88 12.95
N ASN A 231 6.38 -9.99 14.17
CA ASN A 231 5.38 -11.00 14.55
C ASN A 231 3.95 -10.75 14.03
N LYS A 232 3.69 -9.60 13.39
CA LYS A 232 2.41 -9.27 12.74
C LYS A 232 2.45 -9.37 11.22
N LEU A 233 3.58 -9.82 10.66
CA LEU A 233 3.78 -9.85 9.21
C LEU A 233 2.89 -10.92 8.59
N SER A 234 1.94 -10.52 7.75
CA SER A 234 1.13 -11.46 6.97
C SER A 234 1.77 -11.73 5.62
N ILE A 235 2.34 -10.69 5.01
CA ILE A 235 2.77 -10.71 3.61
C ILE A 235 4.17 -10.14 3.52
N MET A 236 5.07 -10.97 2.97
CA MET A 236 6.44 -10.60 2.66
C MET A 236 6.76 -10.95 1.21
N ASP A 237 7.00 -9.94 0.38
CA ASP A 237 7.45 -10.12 -1.00
C ASP A 237 8.78 -9.40 -1.21
N LEU A 238 9.85 -10.19 -1.33
CA LEU A 238 11.21 -9.73 -1.65
C LEU A 238 11.67 -10.23 -3.03
N SER A 239 10.74 -10.71 -3.86
CA SER A 239 11.06 -11.34 -5.13
C SER A 239 11.72 -10.38 -6.12
N PHE A 240 12.42 -10.92 -7.13
CA PHE A 240 13.08 -10.12 -8.17
C PHE A 240 14.05 -9.08 -7.59
N ASN A 241 15.01 -9.55 -6.79
CA ASN A 241 16.10 -8.77 -6.23
C ASN A 241 17.44 -9.53 -6.44
N LYS A 242 18.50 -9.11 -5.75
CA LYS A 242 19.83 -9.74 -5.75
C LYS A 242 20.18 -10.29 -4.36
N ILE A 243 19.18 -10.57 -3.53
CA ILE A 243 19.36 -11.03 -2.14
C ILE A 243 20.01 -12.41 -2.14
N TYR A 244 20.99 -12.61 -1.25
CA TYR A 244 21.71 -13.87 -1.11
C TYR A 244 21.75 -14.35 0.34
N GLY A 245 22.43 -15.47 0.58
CA GLY A 245 22.53 -16.09 1.90
C GLY A 245 21.44 -17.13 2.13
N SER A 246 21.45 -17.72 3.32
CA SER A 246 20.53 -18.79 3.70
C SER A 246 19.20 -18.27 4.22
N LEU A 247 18.14 -19.06 4.03
CA LEU A 247 16.86 -18.85 4.70
C LEU A 247 17.05 -18.97 6.22
N LEU A 248 16.24 -18.23 7.00
CA LEU A 248 16.37 -18.20 8.46
C LEU A 248 15.33 -19.15 9.13
N PRO A 249 15.74 -20.01 10.09
CA PRO A 249 14.81 -20.89 10.81
C PRO A 249 13.69 -20.14 11.55
N CYS A 250 13.96 -18.92 12.02
CA CYS A 250 13.03 -18.14 12.82
C CYS A 250 11.83 -17.57 12.05
N TRP A 251 11.73 -17.80 10.74
CA TRP A 251 10.59 -17.35 9.95
C TRP A 251 9.26 -17.97 10.37
N VAL A 252 9.28 -19.11 11.05
CA VAL A 252 8.11 -19.67 11.75
C VAL A 252 7.44 -18.67 12.70
N ASN A 253 8.18 -17.67 13.22
CA ASN A 253 7.66 -16.66 14.14
C ASN A 253 7.04 -15.44 13.44
N LEU A 254 7.23 -15.27 12.12
CA LEU A 254 6.72 -14.12 11.37
C LEU A 254 5.19 -14.11 11.29
N ILE A 255 4.59 -15.31 11.29
CA ILE A 255 3.18 -15.53 10.89
C ILE A 255 2.37 -16.18 12.05
N GLN A 256 2.62 -15.78 13.30
CA GLN A 256 2.02 -16.44 14.48
C GLN A 256 0.78 -15.78 15.10
N THR A 257 0.26 -14.67 14.56
CA THR A 257 -0.86 -13.99 15.24
C THR A 257 -2.24 -14.58 14.94
N LYS A 258 -2.89 -15.03 16.02
CA LYS A 258 -4.32 -15.34 16.14
C LYS A 258 -5.16 -14.17 15.62
N ARG A 259 -6.17 -14.47 14.80
CA ARG A 259 -7.24 -13.53 14.41
C ARG A 259 -8.17 -13.31 15.60
N ASP A 260 -7.80 -12.44 16.53
CA ASP A 260 -8.75 -11.88 17.50
C ASP A 260 -8.39 -10.43 17.77
N GLY A 261 -9.24 -9.50 17.34
CA GLY A 261 -9.17 -8.10 17.73
C GLY A 261 -9.27 -7.14 16.55
N GLU A 262 -10.48 -6.65 16.32
CA GLU A 262 -10.83 -5.39 15.67
C GLU A 262 -9.63 -4.50 15.32
N ILE A 263 -9.42 -4.26 14.02
CA ILE A 263 -8.72 -3.05 13.59
C ILE A 263 -9.57 -1.89 14.12
N ARG A 264 -9.12 -1.28 15.20
CA ARG A 264 -9.70 -0.05 15.74
C ARG A 264 -9.88 0.91 14.58
N SER A 265 -11.13 1.29 14.31
CA SER A 265 -11.43 2.48 13.52
C SER A 265 -10.58 3.62 14.07
N VAL A 266 -9.77 4.25 13.22
CA VAL A 266 -8.82 5.29 13.62
C VAL A 266 -9.58 6.41 14.35
N TYR A 267 -9.45 6.46 15.68
CA TYR A 267 -9.93 7.57 16.49
C TYR A 267 -8.84 8.63 16.50
N PHE A 268 -9.01 9.67 15.69
CA PHE A 268 -8.09 10.79 15.68
C PHE A 268 -8.31 11.71 16.90
N MET A 269 -7.28 11.90 17.71
CA MET A 269 -7.20 12.92 18.74
C MET A 269 -6.35 14.11 18.26
N ARG A 270 -6.86 15.32 18.54
CA ARG A 270 -6.22 16.65 18.55
C ARG A 270 -6.03 17.38 17.21
N SER A 271 -7.07 18.11 16.82
CA SER A 271 -7.01 19.57 16.59
C SER A 271 -8.36 20.20 16.97
N SER A 272 -8.34 21.45 17.46
CA SER A 272 -9.38 22.20 18.22
C SER A 272 -10.69 21.47 18.61
N LYS A 273 -11.02 21.48 19.91
CA LYS A 273 -12.24 20.88 20.50
C LYS A 273 -13.52 21.20 19.70
N GLN A 274 -13.62 22.40 19.13
CA GLN A 274 -14.78 22.80 18.32
C GLN A 274 -14.81 22.18 16.92
N ALA A 275 -13.69 22.12 16.20
CA ALA A 275 -13.64 21.44 14.91
C ALA A 275 -13.86 19.93 15.07
N TRP A 276 -13.36 19.35 16.16
CA TRP A 276 -13.58 17.96 16.53
C TRP A 276 -15.04 17.67 16.93
N ILE A 277 -15.68 18.54 17.72
CA ILE A 277 -17.12 18.40 18.04
C ILE A 277 -17.94 18.53 16.75
N ASN A 278 -17.64 19.49 15.88
CA ASN A 278 -18.34 19.64 14.61
C ASN A 278 -18.15 18.40 13.72
N PHE A 279 -16.93 17.84 13.68
CA PHE A 279 -16.62 16.60 12.97
C PHE A 279 -17.32 15.37 13.56
N LEU A 280 -17.36 15.19 14.89
CA LEU A 280 -18.09 14.10 15.54
C LEU A 280 -19.59 14.24 15.35
N THR A 281 -20.11 15.44 15.49
CA THR A 281 -21.55 15.73 15.32
C THR A 281 -21.97 15.48 13.87
N TRP A 282 -21.10 15.81 12.91
CA TRP A 282 -21.27 15.45 11.51
C TRP A 282 -21.15 13.95 11.26
N LYS A 283 -20.12 13.26 11.78
CA LYS A 283 -19.96 11.80 11.68
C LYS A 283 -21.20 11.10 12.22
N ILE A 284 -21.67 11.50 13.40
CA ILE A 284 -22.87 10.95 14.04
C ILE A 284 -24.11 11.24 13.19
N SER A 285 -24.27 12.45 12.63
CA SER A 285 -25.42 12.80 11.79
C SER A 285 -25.41 12.11 10.41
N ALA A 286 -24.25 12.01 9.77
CA ALA A 286 -24.05 11.31 8.50
C ALA A 286 -24.24 9.79 8.66
N MET A 287 -23.72 9.22 9.76
CA MET A 287 -23.94 7.83 10.15
C MET A 287 -25.41 7.58 10.53
N HIS A 288 -26.12 8.55 11.10
CA HIS A 288 -27.56 8.44 11.39
C HIS A 288 -28.42 8.38 10.12
N TYR A 289 -28.04 9.11 9.06
CA TYR A 289 -28.69 9.05 7.75
C TYR A 289 -28.45 7.69 7.07
N HIS A 290 -27.22 7.16 7.11
CA HIS A 290 -26.87 5.89 6.47
C HIS A 290 -27.41 4.66 7.20
N ASN A 291 -27.44 4.67 8.54
CA ASN A 291 -28.08 3.62 9.36
C ASN A 291 -29.60 3.56 9.14
N ARG A 292 -30.25 4.67 8.76
CA ARG A 292 -31.69 4.69 8.46
C ARG A 292 -32.04 4.07 7.09
N TYR A 293 -31.09 4.01 6.16
CA TYR A 293 -31.29 3.52 4.79
C TYR A 293 -30.42 2.30 4.41
N GLY A 294 -29.78 1.65 5.38
CA GLY A 294 -29.13 0.34 5.18
C GLY A 294 -27.75 0.36 4.50
N PHE A 295 -27.10 1.52 4.40
CA PHE A 295 -25.75 1.62 3.84
C PHE A 295 -24.70 1.33 4.93
N VAL A 296 -24.47 0.05 5.22
CA VAL A 296 -23.32 -0.41 6.03
C VAL A 296 -22.12 -0.57 5.09
N THR A 297 -21.52 0.55 4.70
CA THR A 297 -20.17 0.53 4.12
C THR A 297 -19.31 1.40 5.01
N ASP A 298 -18.25 0.79 5.55
CA ASP A 298 -17.21 1.43 6.36
C ASP A 298 -16.92 2.85 5.85
N PHE A 299 -17.30 3.86 6.63
CA PHE A 299 -16.92 5.24 6.37
C PHE A 299 -15.43 5.39 6.73
N ASN A 300 -14.56 4.75 5.94
CA ASN A 300 -13.13 4.87 6.05
C ASN A 300 -12.74 6.16 5.33
N MET A 301 -12.58 7.23 6.10
CA MET A 301 -12.18 8.55 5.57
C MET A 301 -10.75 8.54 5.01
N MET A 302 -10.01 7.46 5.22
CA MET A 302 -8.73 7.18 4.59
C MET A 302 -8.90 5.90 3.76
N ASN A 303 -8.70 6.01 2.45
CA ASN A 303 -9.14 5.02 1.46
C ASN A 303 -8.03 4.63 0.47
N VAL A 304 -6.78 4.55 0.94
CA VAL A 304 -5.72 3.93 0.14
C VAL A 304 -5.79 2.43 0.31
N GLU A 305 -6.17 1.74 -0.76
CA GLU A 305 -6.28 0.28 -0.76
C GLU A 305 -4.89 -0.33 -0.90
N THR A 306 -4.38 -0.94 0.17
CA THR A 306 -3.19 -1.81 0.09
C THR A 306 -3.45 -2.91 -0.92
N GLN A 307 -2.48 -3.13 -1.79
CA GLN A 307 -2.50 -4.18 -2.80
C GLN A 307 -1.24 -5.01 -2.61
N ALA A 308 -1.38 -6.33 -2.71
CA ALA A 308 -0.23 -7.21 -2.75
C ALA A 308 -0.39 -8.14 -3.94
N GLN A 309 0.67 -8.25 -4.74
CA GLN A 309 0.69 -9.15 -5.88
C GLN A 309 1.27 -10.49 -5.44
N PHE A 310 0.56 -11.57 -5.70
CA PHE A 310 0.99 -12.91 -5.35
C PHE A 310 0.76 -13.89 -6.48
N SER A 311 1.72 -14.78 -6.67
CA SER A 311 1.60 -15.90 -7.58
C SER A 311 0.88 -17.06 -6.88
N THR A 312 -0.31 -17.39 -7.35
CA THR A 312 -1.08 -18.57 -6.92
C THR A 312 -1.70 -19.17 -8.18
N LYS A 313 -1.84 -20.50 -8.30
CA LYS A 313 -2.54 -21.10 -9.47
C LYS A 313 -1.88 -20.78 -10.82
N ARG A 314 -0.54 -20.70 -10.86
CA ARG A 314 0.30 -20.33 -12.03
C ARG A 314 0.09 -18.92 -12.58
N ASN A 315 -0.72 -18.11 -11.91
CA ASN A 315 -0.99 -16.73 -12.28
C ASN A 315 -0.58 -15.80 -11.14
N SER A 316 -0.14 -14.61 -11.51
CA SER A 316 0.09 -13.54 -10.54
C SER A 316 -1.19 -12.72 -10.41
N TYR A 317 -1.76 -12.66 -9.21
CA TYR A 317 -2.97 -11.92 -8.90
C TYR A 317 -2.66 -10.74 -7.98
N THR A 318 -3.29 -9.61 -8.23
CA THR A 318 -3.31 -8.48 -7.30
C THR A 318 -4.46 -8.65 -6.32
N TYR A 319 -4.13 -8.95 -5.07
CA TYR A 319 -5.07 -9.03 -3.96
C TYR A 319 -5.24 -7.66 -3.32
N LYS A 320 -6.48 -7.32 -2.96
CA LYS A 320 -6.84 -6.00 -2.44
C LYS A 320 -8.03 -6.06 -1.48
N GLY A 321 -8.09 -5.13 -0.54
CA GLY A 321 -9.19 -5.05 0.42
C GLY A 321 -9.14 -6.11 1.52
N SER A 322 -10.31 -6.55 1.99
CA SER A 322 -10.43 -7.40 3.18
C SER A 322 -9.76 -8.77 3.05
N ILE A 323 -9.57 -9.28 1.83
CA ILE A 323 -8.92 -10.57 1.59
C ILE A 323 -7.46 -10.59 2.07
N LEU A 324 -6.77 -9.45 2.00
CA LEU A 324 -5.38 -9.32 2.47
C LEU A 324 -5.26 -9.55 3.98
N LYS A 325 -6.34 -9.43 4.75
CA LYS A 325 -6.37 -9.73 6.19
C LYS A 325 -6.35 -11.24 6.48
N TYR A 326 -6.64 -12.05 5.48
CA TYR A 326 -6.72 -13.50 5.60
C TYR A 326 -5.58 -14.21 4.89
N MET A 327 -4.81 -13.48 4.08
CA MET A 327 -3.73 -14.02 3.28
C MET A 327 -2.42 -14.00 4.05
N LEU A 328 -1.74 -15.15 4.08
CA LEU A 328 -0.42 -15.31 4.64
C LEU A 328 0.52 -15.84 3.56
N GLY A 329 1.54 -15.05 3.20
CA GLY A 329 2.33 -15.32 2.00
C GLY A 329 3.78 -14.86 2.11
N ILE A 330 4.70 -15.70 1.64
CA ILE A 330 6.11 -15.39 1.49
C ILE A 330 6.52 -15.63 0.03
N ASP A 331 6.96 -14.58 -0.66
CA ASP A 331 7.59 -14.68 -1.97
C ASP A 331 9.04 -14.16 -1.92
N LEU A 332 9.96 -15.05 -2.23
CA LEU A 332 11.40 -14.80 -2.27
C LEU A 332 12.00 -15.20 -3.61
N SER A 333 11.15 -15.40 -4.60
CA SER A 333 11.57 -15.90 -5.89
C SER A 333 12.50 -14.95 -6.64
N SER A 334 13.24 -15.47 -7.62
CA SER A 334 14.11 -14.65 -8.48
C SER A 334 15.12 -13.83 -7.66
N ASN A 335 15.87 -14.54 -6.82
CA ASN A 335 16.94 -14.00 -5.99
C ASN A 335 18.20 -14.88 -6.14
N ARG A 336 19.15 -14.75 -5.22
CA ARG A 336 20.40 -15.51 -5.18
C ARG A 336 20.54 -16.29 -3.87
N LEU A 337 19.43 -16.70 -3.27
CA LEU A 337 19.42 -17.42 -1.99
C LEU A 337 20.12 -18.78 -2.13
N THR A 338 20.86 -19.18 -1.10
CA THR A 338 21.69 -20.39 -1.07
C THR A 338 21.41 -21.21 0.19
N GLY A 339 22.08 -22.36 0.32
CA GLY A 339 21.93 -23.24 1.48
C GLY A 339 20.67 -24.11 1.41
N GLU A 340 20.42 -24.85 2.48
CA GLU A 340 19.27 -25.74 2.58
C GLU A 340 18.01 -24.99 3.02
N ILE A 341 16.85 -25.58 2.73
CA ILE A 341 15.56 -25.12 3.26
C ILE A 341 15.45 -25.56 4.73
N PRO A 342 15.34 -24.63 5.71
CA PRO A 342 15.24 -24.98 7.12
C PRO A 342 13.98 -25.81 7.41
N ILE A 343 14.13 -26.84 8.26
CA ILE A 343 13.03 -27.73 8.64
C ILE A 343 11.92 -26.97 9.40
N GLU A 344 12.28 -25.90 10.11
CA GLU A 344 11.38 -25.05 10.88
C GLU A 344 10.34 -24.35 10.00
N LEU A 345 10.63 -24.14 8.71
CA LEU A 345 9.67 -23.56 7.76
C LEU A 345 8.42 -24.44 7.59
N GLY A 346 8.52 -25.74 7.81
CA GLY A 346 7.36 -26.64 7.79
C GLY A 346 6.31 -26.29 8.86
N ASN A 347 6.69 -25.57 9.91
CA ASN A 347 5.76 -25.18 10.98
C ASN A 347 4.98 -23.89 10.67
N LEU A 348 5.08 -23.36 9.45
CA LEU A 348 4.25 -22.26 8.93
C LEU A 348 2.83 -22.76 8.57
N SER A 349 2.14 -23.41 9.50
CA SER A 349 0.87 -24.12 9.24
C SER A 349 -0.28 -23.27 8.66
N LYS A 350 -0.19 -21.93 8.78
CA LYS A 350 -1.18 -20.96 8.28
C LYS A 350 -0.79 -20.30 6.95
N ILE A 351 0.38 -20.62 6.39
CA ILE A 351 0.81 -20.03 5.13
C ILE A 351 -0.06 -20.53 3.99
N HIS A 352 -0.53 -19.60 3.15
CA HIS A 352 -1.33 -19.91 1.97
C HIS A 352 -0.45 -19.99 0.71
N ALA A 353 0.60 -19.16 0.64
CA ALA A 353 1.52 -19.13 -0.50
C ALA A 353 2.98 -19.07 -0.06
N LEU A 354 3.79 -20.01 -0.53
CA LEU A 354 5.23 -20.02 -0.35
C LEU A 354 5.93 -20.17 -1.71
N ASN A 355 6.67 -19.14 -2.13
CA ASN A 355 7.41 -19.14 -3.38
C ASN A 355 8.90 -18.89 -3.12
N LEU A 356 9.70 -19.94 -3.33
CA LEU A 356 11.16 -19.93 -3.21
C LEU A 356 11.84 -20.17 -4.57
N SER A 357 11.09 -20.09 -5.66
CA SER A 357 11.57 -20.45 -6.99
C SER A 357 12.69 -19.53 -7.50
N HIS A 358 13.44 -19.96 -8.52
CA HIS A 358 14.51 -19.17 -9.13
C HIS A 358 15.55 -18.66 -8.12
N ASN A 359 16.16 -19.59 -7.40
CA ASN A 359 17.23 -19.36 -6.43
C ASN A 359 18.33 -20.44 -6.60
N HIS A 360 19.27 -20.50 -5.66
CA HIS A 360 20.36 -21.50 -5.63
C HIS A 360 20.23 -22.41 -4.40
N LEU A 361 19.00 -22.70 -3.95
CA LEU A 361 18.76 -23.56 -2.79
C LEU A 361 19.20 -25.00 -3.09
N ILE A 362 19.79 -25.66 -2.11
CA ILE A 362 20.35 -27.02 -2.21
C ILE A 362 19.70 -27.94 -1.16
N GLY A 363 20.08 -29.22 -1.19
CA GLY A 363 19.59 -30.22 -0.25
C GLY A 363 18.18 -30.69 -0.59
N ARG A 364 17.55 -31.36 0.36
CA ARG A 364 16.23 -31.99 0.19
C ARG A 364 15.09 -31.00 0.45
N ILE A 365 13.90 -31.34 -0.05
CA ILE A 365 12.66 -30.73 0.43
C ILE A 365 12.37 -31.26 1.84
N PRO A 366 12.17 -30.42 2.87
CA PRO A 366 11.95 -30.90 4.23
C PRO A 366 10.67 -31.72 4.38
N GLU A 367 10.75 -32.87 5.05
CA GLU A 367 9.57 -33.70 5.40
C GLU A 367 8.54 -32.93 6.24
N SER A 368 9.00 -31.94 7.01
CA SER A 368 8.14 -31.05 7.80
C SER A 368 7.19 -30.20 6.96
N PHE A 369 7.39 -30.09 5.64
CA PHE A 369 6.45 -29.39 4.75
C PHE A 369 5.08 -30.09 4.69
N SER A 370 4.99 -31.35 5.14
CA SER A 370 3.70 -32.02 5.38
C SER A 370 2.82 -31.34 6.44
N TYR A 371 3.37 -30.43 7.25
CA TYR A 371 2.64 -29.67 8.27
C TYR A 371 2.09 -28.32 7.77
N LEU A 372 2.28 -27.97 6.50
CA LEU A 372 1.78 -26.73 5.89
C LEU A 372 0.28 -26.81 5.56
N HIS A 373 -0.56 -27.07 6.55
CA HIS A 373 -1.95 -27.50 6.36
C HIS A 373 -2.87 -26.52 5.60
N GLU A 374 -2.54 -25.23 5.50
CA GLU A 374 -3.32 -24.22 4.76
C GLU A 374 -2.67 -23.80 3.43
N VAL A 375 -1.58 -24.45 3.01
CA VAL A 375 -0.86 -24.04 1.79
C VAL A 375 -1.65 -24.36 0.53
N GLU A 376 -1.90 -23.32 -0.27
CA GLU A 376 -2.58 -23.43 -1.57
C GLU A 376 -1.59 -23.40 -2.73
N SER A 377 -0.42 -22.77 -2.55
CA SER A 377 0.60 -22.61 -3.57
C SER A 377 2.00 -22.79 -2.99
N LEU A 378 2.72 -23.81 -3.46
CA LEU A 378 4.11 -24.10 -3.10
C LEU A 378 4.95 -24.19 -4.37
N ASP A 379 5.83 -23.20 -4.57
CA ASP A 379 6.75 -23.18 -5.71
C ASP A 379 8.21 -23.19 -5.23
N LEU A 380 8.90 -24.28 -5.57
CA LEU A 380 10.29 -24.55 -5.26
C LEU A 380 11.14 -24.70 -6.54
N SER A 381 10.56 -24.42 -7.71
CA SER A 381 11.19 -24.66 -9.01
C SER A 381 12.42 -23.79 -9.26
N TYR A 382 13.26 -24.16 -10.23
CA TYR A 382 14.49 -23.44 -10.57
C TYR A 382 15.40 -23.25 -9.34
N ASN A 383 15.72 -24.37 -8.70
CA ASN A 383 16.67 -24.49 -7.60
C ASN A 383 17.55 -25.73 -7.81
N SER A 384 18.55 -25.93 -6.97
CA SER A 384 19.44 -27.09 -6.98
C SER A 384 19.02 -28.16 -5.95
N LEU A 385 17.71 -28.26 -5.65
CA LEU A 385 17.16 -29.24 -4.72
C LEU A 385 17.38 -30.66 -5.24
N ASN A 386 17.63 -31.60 -4.33
CA ASN A 386 17.94 -33.00 -4.61
C ASN A 386 17.14 -33.96 -3.72
N GLU A 387 17.47 -35.25 -3.77
CA GLU A 387 16.70 -36.33 -3.14
C GLU A 387 15.28 -36.49 -3.72
N SER A 388 14.45 -37.30 -3.05
CA SER A 388 13.07 -37.58 -3.45
C SER A 388 12.09 -36.56 -2.89
N ILE A 389 10.95 -36.40 -3.57
CA ILE A 389 9.82 -35.61 -3.08
C ILE A 389 9.23 -36.30 -1.83
N PRO A 390 9.09 -35.60 -0.68
CA PRO A 390 8.48 -36.15 0.53
C PRO A 390 7.06 -36.68 0.29
N VAL A 391 6.77 -37.89 0.78
CA VAL A 391 5.45 -38.53 0.62
C VAL A 391 4.37 -37.77 1.39
N GLY A 392 4.72 -37.16 2.51
CA GLY A 392 3.79 -36.37 3.33
C GLY A 392 3.19 -35.16 2.61
N LEU A 393 3.75 -34.70 1.48
CA LEU A 393 3.14 -33.64 0.68
C LEU A 393 1.80 -34.04 0.05
N LEU A 394 1.50 -35.35 -0.06
CA LEU A 394 0.22 -35.85 -0.54
C LEU A 394 -0.96 -35.52 0.41
N GLU A 395 -0.66 -35.25 1.68
CA GLU A 395 -1.64 -34.91 2.72
C GLU A 395 -2.04 -33.42 2.70
N LEU A 396 -1.41 -32.61 1.86
CA LEU A 396 -1.71 -31.18 1.73
C LEU A 396 -2.95 -30.96 0.86
N HIS A 397 -4.14 -31.25 1.38
CA HIS A 397 -5.40 -31.17 0.62
C HIS A 397 -5.72 -29.79 -0.01
N PRO A 398 -5.36 -28.63 0.59
CA PRO A 398 -5.61 -27.33 -0.04
C PRO A 398 -4.65 -26.99 -1.20
N LEU A 399 -3.57 -27.76 -1.37
CA LEU A 399 -2.50 -27.46 -2.32
C LEU A 399 -3.01 -27.54 -3.76
N ALA A 400 -3.24 -26.37 -4.36
CA ALA A 400 -3.70 -26.23 -5.73
C ALA A 400 -2.54 -26.15 -6.73
N VAL A 401 -1.37 -25.65 -6.29
CA VAL A 401 -0.16 -25.58 -7.10
C VAL A 401 1.03 -26.09 -6.34
N PHE A 402 1.68 -27.08 -6.94
CA PHE A 402 2.99 -27.55 -6.53
C PHE A 402 3.94 -27.53 -7.73
N SER A 403 5.10 -26.89 -7.58
CA SER A 403 6.12 -26.85 -8.63
C SER A 403 7.50 -27.12 -8.05
N VAL A 404 8.17 -28.10 -8.63
CA VAL A 404 9.58 -28.48 -8.36
C VAL A 404 10.34 -28.64 -9.68
N ALA A 405 9.88 -27.95 -10.72
CA ALA A 405 10.49 -28.00 -12.05
C ALA A 405 11.93 -27.47 -12.01
N PHE A 406 12.78 -27.94 -12.92
CA PHE A 406 14.17 -27.46 -13.04
C PHE A 406 14.97 -27.54 -11.72
N SER A 407 14.88 -28.70 -11.06
CA SER A 407 15.72 -29.09 -9.92
C SER A 407 16.37 -30.46 -10.15
N ASN A 408 17.29 -30.85 -9.27
CA ASN A 408 18.06 -32.09 -9.35
C ASN A 408 17.43 -33.24 -8.53
N LEU A 409 16.09 -33.27 -8.47
CA LEU A 409 15.34 -34.28 -7.74
C LEU A 409 15.43 -35.65 -8.43
N SER A 410 15.37 -36.72 -7.64
CA SER A 410 15.47 -38.11 -8.13
C SER A 410 14.50 -39.03 -7.40
N GLY A 411 14.35 -40.27 -7.87
CA GLY A 411 13.42 -41.23 -7.28
C GLY A 411 12.00 -41.16 -7.87
N ARG A 412 11.06 -41.85 -7.22
CA ARG A 412 9.68 -41.95 -7.70
C ARG A 412 8.86 -40.77 -7.22
N VAL A 413 7.99 -40.25 -8.09
CA VAL A 413 6.92 -39.32 -7.68
C VAL A 413 6.01 -40.06 -6.67
N PRO A 414 5.74 -39.50 -5.48
CA PRO A 414 4.81 -40.07 -4.51
C PRO A 414 3.44 -40.36 -5.15
N ARG A 415 2.80 -41.45 -4.72
CA ARG A 415 1.47 -41.85 -5.17
C ARG A 415 0.55 -42.00 -3.96
N VAL A 416 -0.68 -41.53 -4.12
CA VAL A 416 -1.79 -41.72 -3.16
C VAL A 416 -2.24 -43.17 -3.18
#